data_AF-A0A7K6Y038-F1
#
_entry.id   AF-A0A7K6Y038-F1
#
_cell.length_a   1.000
_cell.length_b   1.000
_cell.length_c   1.000
_cell.angle_alpha   90.00
_cell.angle_beta   90.00
_cell.angle_gamma   90.00
#
_symmetry.space_group_name_H-M   'P 1'
#
loop_
_entity.id
_entity.type
_entity.pdbx_description
1 polymer ?
#
loop_
_entity_poly.entity_id
_entity_poly.type
_entity_poly.pdbx_seq_one_letter_code
_entity_poly.pdbx_strand_id
1 'polypeptide(L)'
;GTVFVVQWDKVYLQGKEDMGSFTFQAALHSSGRIVFGYKEIPVPVLQISASQHPVKAGLSDAFMVLNPSPDVPESRRRTIYEYHRVELDTSRIASLSAVEFTPLPTCLQHQSCEMCVSSELTFNCSWCHVLQRCL
;
A
#
# COMPACT_ATOMS: atom_id res chain seq x y z
N GLY A 1 15.39 12.38 4.08
CA GLY A 1 14.37 12.04 5.10
C GLY A 1 14.34 10.53 5.28
N THR A 2 14.01 10.05 6.47
CA THR A 2 13.94 8.61 6.80
C THR A 2 12.54 8.02 6.63
N VAL A 3 11.53 8.88 6.45
CA VAL A 3 10.13 8.52 6.28
C VAL A 3 9.46 9.52 5.34
N PHE A 4 8.55 9.01 4.51
CA PHE A 4 7.62 9.79 3.70
C PHE A 4 6.21 9.55 4.22
N VAL A 5 5.46 10.60 4.55
CA VAL A 5 4.14 10.50 5.17
C VAL A 5 3.11 11.26 4.34
N VAL A 6 1.98 10.62 4.07
CA VAL A 6 0.79 11.25 3.50
C VAL A 6 -0.34 11.13 4.52
N GLN A 7 -1.02 12.24 4.82
CA GLN A 7 -2.17 12.27 5.71
C GLN A 7 -3.40 12.76 4.96
N TRP A 8 -4.50 12.05 5.17
CA TRP A 8 -5.85 12.49 4.83
C TRP A 8 -6.49 13.02 6.10
N ASP A 9 -6.63 14.34 6.21
CA ASP A 9 -7.19 15.00 7.37
C ASP A 9 -8.66 15.35 7.14
N LYS A 10 -9.52 14.91 8.06
CA LYS A 10 -10.96 15.21 8.08
C LYS A 10 -11.67 15.00 6.73
N VAL A 11 -11.49 13.82 6.12
CA VAL A 11 -12.15 13.45 4.87
C VAL A 11 -13.53 12.90 5.16
N TYR A 12 -14.54 13.30 4.38
CA TYR A 12 -15.93 12.84 4.54
C TYR A 12 -16.31 11.85 3.45
N LEU A 13 -17.21 10.92 3.79
CA LEU A 13 -17.84 10.05 2.79
C LEU A 13 -18.83 10.88 1.97
N GLN A 14 -18.73 10.80 0.65
CA GLN A 14 -19.61 11.56 -0.25
C GLN A 14 -21.08 11.18 -0.01
N GLY A 15 -21.91 12.17 0.32
CA GLY A 15 -23.34 11.99 0.59
C GLY A 15 -23.65 11.40 1.97
N LYS A 16 -22.67 11.34 2.87
CA LYS A 16 -22.74 10.80 4.23
C LYS A 16 -21.90 11.63 5.20
N GLU A 17 -22.00 12.94 5.09
CA GLU A 17 -21.22 13.91 5.89
C GLU A 17 -21.58 13.85 7.39
N ASP A 18 -22.78 13.39 7.71
CA ASP A 18 -23.30 13.18 9.07
C ASP A 18 -22.60 12.04 9.83
N MET A 19 -21.97 11.11 9.12
CA MET A 19 -21.22 10.00 9.73
C MET A 19 -19.90 10.44 10.38
N GLY A 20 -19.53 11.71 10.25
CA GLY A 20 -18.29 12.26 10.78
C GLY A 20 -17.13 12.15 9.80
N SER A 21 -15.99 12.71 10.21
CA SER A 21 -14.80 12.81 9.38
C SER A 21 -13.80 11.70 9.68
N PHE A 22 -13.17 11.17 8.63
CA PHE A 22 -12.13 10.18 8.69
C PHE A 22 -10.76 10.87 8.67
N THR A 23 -9.86 10.47 9.57
CA THR A 23 -8.47 10.93 9.59
C THR A 23 -7.53 9.74 9.66
N PHE A 24 -6.69 9.58 8.64
CA PHE A 24 -5.75 8.47 8.52
C PHE A 24 -4.50 8.87 7.73
N GLN A 25 -3.45 8.07 7.85
CA GLN A 25 -2.16 8.32 7.24
C GLN A 25 -1.55 7.05 6.66
N ALA A 26 -0.67 7.24 5.67
CA ALA A 26 0.23 6.21 5.18
C ALA A 26 1.67 6.73 5.33
N ALA A 27 2.53 5.93 5.95
CA ALA A 27 3.95 6.23 6.13
C ALA A 27 4.81 5.16 5.47
N LEU A 28 5.73 5.59 4.61
CA LEU A 28 6.74 4.74 3.97
C LEU A 28 8.11 5.05 4.58
N HIS A 29 8.68 4.06 5.28
CA HIS A 29 9.99 4.18 5.88
C HIS A 29 11.09 3.76 4.90
N SER A 30 12.28 4.34 5.04
CA SER A 30 13.46 3.95 4.24
C SER A 30 13.87 2.49 4.42
N SER A 31 13.43 1.83 5.49
CA SER A 31 13.64 0.39 5.71
C SER A 31 12.69 -0.50 4.91
N GLY A 32 11.76 0.09 4.13
CA GLY A 32 10.72 -0.64 3.40
C GLY A 32 9.47 -0.98 4.24
N ARG A 33 9.42 -0.56 5.51
CA ARG A 33 8.21 -0.69 6.35
C ARG A 33 7.14 0.27 5.83
N ILE A 34 5.90 -0.20 5.75
CA ILE A 34 4.73 0.61 5.39
C ILE A 34 3.76 0.58 6.56
N VAL A 35 3.37 1.76 7.06
CA VAL A 35 2.45 1.89 8.19
C VAL A 35 1.22 2.66 7.76
N PHE A 36 0.05 2.04 7.90
CA PHE A 36 -1.25 2.71 7.79
C PHE A 36 -1.72 3.06 9.20
N GLY A 37 -1.84 4.34 9.51
CA GLY A 37 -2.32 4.83 10.80
C GLY A 37 -3.76 5.34 10.69
N TYR A 38 -4.64 4.89 11.56
CA TYR A 38 -6.05 5.25 11.60
C TYR A 38 -6.31 6.05 12.87
N LYS A 39 -6.31 7.39 12.76
CA LYS A 39 -6.49 8.27 13.91
C LYS A 39 -7.96 8.36 14.30
N GLU A 40 -8.82 8.61 13.31
CA GLU A 40 -10.25 8.83 13.52
C GLU A 40 -11.04 8.11 12.43
N ILE A 41 -11.83 7.13 12.86
CA ILE A 41 -12.71 6.27 12.06
C ILE A 41 -14.06 6.28 12.80
N PRO A 42 -14.98 7.21 12.44
CA PRO A 42 -16.16 7.51 13.24
C PRO A 42 -17.25 6.43 13.17
N VAL A 43 -17.21 5.58 12.12
CA VAL A 43 -18.07 4.40 11.97
C VAL A 43 -17.22 3.18 11.59
N PRO A 44 -17.54 1.97 12.06
CA PRO A 44 -16.84 0.75 11.66
C PRO A 44 -16.80 0.60 10.15
N VAL A 45 -15.65 0.22 9.59
CA VAL A 45 -15.46 0.09 8.13
C VAL A 45 -16.48 -0.85 7.48
N LEU A 46 -16.86 -1.92 8.20
CA LEU A 46 -17.88 -2.89 7.75
C LEU A 46 -19.29 -2.29 7.58
N GLN A 47 -19.58 -1.14 8.20
CA GLN A 47 -20.87 -0.45 8.08
C GLN A 47 -20.91 0.53 6.90
N ILE A 48 -19.79 0.75 6.21
CA ILE A 48 -19.74 1.57 5.01
C ILE A 48 -20.30 0.75 3.85
N SER A 49 -21.32 1.29 3.16
CA SER A 49 -22.00 0.58 2.06
C SER A 49 -21.05 0.33 0.90
N ALA A 50 -20.71 -0.95 0.66
CA ALA A 50 -19.84 -1.38 -0.44
C ALA A 50 -20.44 -1.09 -1.83
N SER A 51 -21.77 -0.97 -1.93
CA SER A 51 -22.47 -0.70 -3.20
C SER A 51 -22.18 0.69 -3.77
N GLN A 52 -22.00 1.66 -2.88
CA GLN A 52 -21.73 3.06 -3.25
C GLN A 52 -20.27 3.43 -3.03
N HIS A 53 -19.64 2.82 -2.03
CA HIS A 53 -18.27 3.09 -1.59
C HIS A 53 -17.53 1.76 -1.43
N PRO A 54 -16.93 1.19 -2.49
CA PRO A 54 -16.16 -0.03 -2.37
C PRO A 54 -14.91 0.25 -1.52
N VAL A 55 -14.99 -0.07 -0.22
CA VAL A 55 -13.88 0.13 0.71
C VAL A 55 -12.87 -0.99 0.52
N LYS A 56 -11.64 -0.60 0.20
CA LYS A 56 -10.48 -1.49 0.12
C LYS A 56 -9.37 -0.93 1.01
N ALA A 57 -8.68 -1.81 1.72
CA ALA A 57 -7.51 -1.45 2.50
C ALA A 57 -6.44 -2.52 2.28
N GLY A 58 -5.22 -2.10 1.95
CA GLY A 58 -4.14 -3.03 1.61
C GLY A 58 -3.11 -2.44 0.66
N LEU A 59 -2.27 -3.33 0.13
CA LEU A 59 -1.27 -3.02 -0.89
C LEU A 59 -1.68 -3.70 -2.19
N SER A 60 -1.56 -3.00 -3.31
CA SER A 60 -1.69 -3.61 -4.63
C SER A 60 -0.51 -3.27 -5.51
N ASP A 61 -0.15 -4.24 -6.35
CA ASP A 61 0.75 -4.02 -7.46
C ASP A 61 -0.07 -3.88 -8.74
N ALA A 62 0.25 -2.83 -9.51
CA ALA A 62 -0.60 -2.38 -10.60
C ALA A 62 0.19 -1.55 -11.62
N PHE A 63 -0.31 -1.55 -12.86
CA PHE A 63 0.10 -0.59 -13.87
C PHE A 63 -1.07 0.34 -14.23
N MET A 64 -0.74 1.55 -14.69
CA MET A 64 -1.71 2.55 -15.09
C MET A 64 -1.70 2.71 -16.61
N VAL A 65 -2.87 2.64 -17.23
CA VAL A 65 -3.06 2.95 -18.65
C VAL A 65 -3.75 4.30 -18.76
N LEU A 66 -3.18 5.18 -19.56
CA LEU A 66 -3.77 6.48 -19.88
C LEU A 66 -4.52 6.38 -21.21
N ASN A 67 -5.80 6.72 -21.22
CA ASN A 67 -6.57 6.95 -22.44
C ASN A 67 -6.41 8.44 -22.84
N PRO A 68 -5.71 8.74 -23.94
CA PRO A 68 -5.44 10.12 -24.36
C PRO A 68 -6.62 10.77 -25.10
N SER A 69 -7.72 10.06 -25.34
CA SER A 69 -8.85 10.61 -26.11
C SER A 69 -9.42 11.88 -25.44
N PRO A 70 -9.54 12.99 -26.19
CA PRO A 70 -10.09 14.24 -25.66
C PRO A 70 -11.56 14.10 -25.23
N ASP A 71 -12.30 13.16 -25.83
CA ASP A 71 -13.71 12.90 -25.52
C ASP A 71 -13.94 12.22 -24.16
N VAL A 72 -12.87 11.71 -23.54
CA VAL A 72 -12.95 11.05 -22.23
C VAL A 72 -12.73 12.08 -21.12
N PRO A 73 -13.66 12.20 -20.15
CA PRO A 73 -13.50 13.05 -18.98
C PRO A 73 -12.20 12.73 -18.25
N GLU A 74 -11.52 13.75 -17.73
CA GLU A 74 -10.19 13.61 -17.11
C GLU A 74 -10.18 12.58 -15.96
N SER A 75 -11.26 12.50 -15.18
CA SER A 75 -11.47 11.51 -14.11
C SER A 75 -11.51 10.06 -14.59
N ARG A 76 -11.79 9.82 -15.87
CA ARG A 76 -11.83 8.49 -16.52
C ARG A 76 -10.67 8.23 -17.46
N ARG A 77 -9.70 9.16 -17.59
CA ARG A 77 -8.54 8.97 -18.47
C ARG A 77 -7.54 7.96 -17.93
N ARG A 78 -7.55 7.66 -16.63
CA ARG A 78 -6.58 6.77 -15.98
C ARG A 78 -7.28 5.50 -15.53
N THR A 79 -6.87 4.37 -16.09
CA THR A 79 -7.33 3.04 -15.66
C THR A 79 -6.19 2.33 -14.94
N ILE A 80 -6.45 1.83 -13.75
CA ILE A 80 -5.48 1.07 -12.94
C ILE A 80 -5.79 -0.42 -13.11
N TYR A 81 -4.80 -1.20 -13.52
CA TYR A 81 -4.88 -2.65 -13.65
C TYR A 81 -4.05 -3.30 -12.56
N GLU A 82 -4.75 -3.84 -11.56
CA GLU A 82 -4.14 -4.52 -10.41
C GLU A 82 -3.96 -6.00 -10.73
N TYR A 83 -2.76 -6.54 -10.54
CA TYR A 83 -2.45 -7.95 -10.78
C TYR A 83 -2.00 -8.70 -9.52
N HIS A 84 -1.65 -7.99 -8.46
CA HIS A 84 -1.37 -8.58 -7.16
C HIS A 84 -1.94 -7.72 -6.03
N ARG A 85 -2.45 -8.35 -4.98
CA ARG A 85 -3.03 -7.65 -3.82
C ARG A 85 -2.67 -8.35 -2.51
N VAL A 86 -2.44 -7.55 -1.49
CA VAL A 86 -2.39 -7.96 -0.10
C VAL A 86 -3.47 -7.17 0.63
N GLU A 87 -4.57 -7.85 0.96
CA GLU A 87 -5.75 -7.24 1.57
C GLU A 87 -5.64 -7.24 3.10
N LEU A 88 -6.14 -6.16 3.71
CA LEU A 88 -6.28 -6.06 5.15
C LEU A 88 -7.66 -6.54 5.60
N ASP A 89 -7.69 -7.19 6.75
CA ASP A 89 -8.94 -7.48 7.46
C ASP A 89 -9.55 -6.17 7.96
N THR A 90 -10.52 -5.64 7.21
CA THR A 90 -11.17 -4.36 7.48
C THR A 90 -11.95 -4.35 8.80
N SER A 91 -12.28 -5.53 9.36
CA SER A 91 -12.92 -5.63 10.68
C SER A 91 -12.00 -5.16 11.82
N ARG A 92 -10.68 -5.14 11.58
CA ARG A 92 -9.67 -4.73 12.57
C ARG A 92 -9.29 -3.25 12.46
N ILE A 93 -9.78 -2.55 11.43
CA ILE A 93 -9.51 -1.12 11.24
C ILE A 93 -10.44 -0.32 12.15
N ALA A 94 -9.85 0.33 13.15
CA ALA A 94 -10.56 1.16 14.12
C ALA A 94 -9.83 2.48 14.40
N SER A 95 -10.48 3.41 15.10
CA SER A 95 -9.82 4.61 15.59
C SER A 95 -8.66 4.27 16.52
N LEU A 96 -7.61 5.09 16.49
CA LEU A 96 -6.39 4.92 17.27
C LEU A 96 -5.69 3.57 17.03
N SER A 97 -5.80 3.02 15.82
CA SER A 97 -5.13 1.78 15.43
C SER A 97 -4.12 2.03 14.31
N ALA A 98 -3.23 1.06 14.09
CA ALA A 98 -2.33 1.07 12.96
C ALA A 98 -2.14 -0.36 12.44
N VAL A 99 -1.88 -0.46 11.14
CA VAL A 99 -1.48 -1.69 10.48
C VAL A 99 -0.11 -1.49 9.88
N GLU A 100 0.78 -2.45 10.12
CA GLU A 100 2.16 -2.41 9.67
C GLU A 100 2.48 -3.58 8.75
N PHE A 101 3.03 -3.25 7.58
CA PHE A 101 3.68 -4.18 6.68
C PHE A 101 5.19 -4.14 6.91
N THR A 102 5.74 -5.28 7.31
CA THR A 102 7.19 -5.47 7.39
C THR A 102 7.65 -6.19 6.13
N PRO A 103 8.64 -5.66 5.39
CA PRO A 103 9.13 -6.34 4.20
C PRO A 103 9.80 -7.65 4.61
N LEU A 104 9.47 -8.72 3.89
CA LEU A 104 10.22 -9.97 4.02
C LEU A 104 11.63 -9.79 3.44
N PRO A 105 12.63 -10.51 3.95
CA PRO A 105 13.97 -10.44 3.39
C PRO A 105 13.99 -10.85 1.92
N THR A 106 14.80 -10.16 1.12
CA THR A 106 14.96 -10.42 -0.32
C THR A 106 16.42 -10.55 -0.69
N CYS A 107 16.72 -11.20 -1.82
CA CYS A 107 18.08 -11.44 -2.28
C CYS A 107 18.91 -10.14 -2.35
N LEU A 108 18.30 -9.05 -2.83
CA LEU A 108 18.92 -7.73 -2.99
C LEU A 108 19.46 -7.11 -1.68
N GLN A 109 19.09 -7.64 -0.52
CA GLN A 109 19.61 -7.19 0.78
C GLN A 109 21.02 -7.72 1.06
N HIS A 110 21.44 -8.82 0.43
CA HIS A 110 22.78 -9.38 0.57
C HIS A 110 23.79 -8.60 -0.27
N GLN A 111 24.84 -8.11 0.38
CA GLN A 111 25.85 -7.23 -0.24
C GLN A 111 27.14 -7.96 -0.68
N SER A 112 27.25 -9.26 -0.43
CA SER A 112 28.40 -10.07 -0.83
C SER A 112 27.96 -11.38 -1.49
N CYS A 113 28.83 -11.92 -2.34
CA CYS A 113 28.62 -13.21 -2.99
C CYS A 113 28.39 -14.32 -1.96
N GLU A 114 29.21 -14.34 -0.90
CA GLU A 114 29.12 -15.35 0.15
C GLU A 114 27.74 -15.33 0.83
N MET A 115 27.30 -14.18 1.33
CA MET A 115 25.99 -14.04 1.96
C MET A 115 24.83 -14.35 0.99
N CYS A 116 24.99 -14.01 -0.29
CA CYS A 116 23.98 -14.24 -1.31
C CYS A 116 23.80 -15.74 -1.62
N VAL A 117 24.91 -16.47 -1.80
CA VAL A 117 24.88 -17.87 -2.21
C VAL A 117 24.59 -18.80 -1.03
N SER A 118 24.96 -18.40 0.20
CA SER A 118 24.63 -19.13 1.42
C SER A 118 23.25 -18.79 1.99
N SER A 119 22.47 -17.94 1.31
CA SER A 119 21.17 -17.48 1.78
C SER A 119 20.14 -18.61 1.77
N GLU A 120 19.53 -18.89 2.92
CA GLU A 120 18.40 -19.83 3.07
C GLU A 120 17.03 -19.15 2.95
N LEU A 121 16.96 -17.98 2.31
CA LEU A 121 15.69 -17.35 2.00
C LEU A 121 14.84 -18.25 1.11
N THR A 122 13.52 -18.08 1.17
CA THR A 122 12.56 -18.78 0.29
C THR A 122 12.73 -18.46 -1.21
N PHE A 123 13.61 -17.52 -1.55
CA PHE A 123 13.96 -17.15 -2.91
C PHE A 123 15.26 -17.84 -3.32
N ASN A 124 15.31 -18.35 -4.55
CA ASN A 124 16.53 -18.94 -5.13
C ASN A 124 17.54 -17.84 -5.52
N CYS A 125 18.17 -17.24 -4.51
CA CYS A 125 19.10 -16.13 -4.72
C CYS A 125 20.37 -16.57 -5.47
N SER A 126 20.88 -15.71 -6.34
CA SER A 126 22.10 -15.94 -7.11
C SER A 126 22.96 -14.67 -7.20
N TRP A 127 24.28 -14.83 -7.19
CA TRP A 127 25.18 -13.69 -7.30
C TRP A 127 25.52 -13.36 -8.75
N CYS A 128 25.22 -12.14 -9.18
CA CYS A 128 25.65 -11.63 -10.47
C CYS A 128 27.03 -10.97 -10.34
N HIS A 129 28.08 -11.63 -10.82
CA HIS A 129 29.45 -11.10 -10.81
C HIS A 129 29.63 -9.84 -11.67
N VAL A 130 28.85 -9.68 -12.74
CA VAL A 130 28.95 -8.49 -13.61
C VAL A 130 28.39 -7.25 -12.91
N LEU A 131 27.23 -7.39 -12.24
CA LEU A 131 26.58 -6.30 -11.52
C LEU A 131 27.10 -6.14 -10.08
N GLN A 132 27.89 -7.10 -9.59
CA GLN A 132 28.31 -7.22 -8.19
C GLN A 132 27.10 -7.11 -7.24
N ARG A 133 26.07 -7.92 -7.51
CA ARG A 133 24.78 -7.84 -6.81
C ARG A 133 24.11 -9.20 -6.70
N CYS A 134 23.42 -9.44 -5.59
CA CYS A 134 22.57 -10.60 -5.37
C CYS A 134 21.19 -10.38 -6.01
N LEU A 135 20.70 -11.36 -6.77
CA LEU A 135 19.42 -11.35 -7.49
C LEU A 135 18.56 -12.53 -7.05
#